data_AF-A0A967SAT7-F1
#
_entry.id   AF-A0A967SAT7-F1
#
_cell.length_a   1.000
_cell.length_b   1.000
_cell.length_c   1.000
_cell.angle_alpha   90.00
_cell.angle_beta   90.00
_cell.angle_gamma   90.00
#
_symmetry.space_group_name_H-M   'P 1'
#
loop_
_entity.id
_entity.type
_entity.pdbx_description
1 polymer ?
#
loop_
_entity_poly.entity_id
_entity_poly.type
_entity_poly.pdbx_seq_one_letter_code
_entity_poly.pdbx_strand_id
1 'polypeptide(L)' 'APADMRVSYDNRYLYVSNFGGGTVQQYDIANPLEPRLVDEVALPHPNM' A
#
# COMPACT_ATOMS: atom_id res chain seq x y z
N ALA A 1 -7.95 9.50 1.21
CA ALA A 1 -7.18 9.69 -0.03
C ALA A 1 -5.79 9.11 0.17
N PRO A 2 -5.22 8.40 -0.83
CA PRO A 2 -3.83 7.96 -0.77
C PRO A 2 -2.91 9.17 -0.74
N ALA A 3 -1.86 9.10 0.09
CA ALA A 3 -0.88 10.18 0.22
C ALA A 3 0.35 10.00 -0.69
N ASP A 4 0.78 8.75 -0.91
CA ASP A 4 1.91 8.38 -1.75
C ASP A 4 1.80 6.91 -2.17
N MET A 5 2.59 6.54 -3.18
CA MET A 5 2.73 5.17 -3.67
C MET A 5 4.17 4.87 -4.10
N ARG A 6 4.63 3.64 -3.83
CA ARG A 6 5.97 3.16 -4.23
C ARG A 6 5.93 1.73 -4.75
N VAL A 7 6.69 1.50 -5.82
CA VAL A 7 6.91 0.16 -6.39
C VAL A 7 8.21 -0.41 -5.83
N SER A 8 8.21 -1.69 -5.48
CA SER A 8 9.40 -2.42 -5.05
C SER A 8 10.41 -2.52 -6.19
N TYR A 9 11.70 -2.60 -5.86
CA TYR A 9 12.77 -2.63 -6.86
C TYR A 9 12.71 -3.84 -7.81
N ASP A 10 12.08 -4.93 -7.40
CA ASP A 10 11.85 -6.12 -8.23
C ASP A 10 10.56 -6.06 -9.07
N ASN A 11 9.85 -4.92 -9.04
CA ASN A 11 8.56 -4.67 -9.70
C ASN A 11 7.44 -5.66 -9.34
N ARG A 12 7.51 -6.31 -8.17
CA ARG A 12 6.48 -7.27 -7.74
C ARG A 12 5.40 -6.66 -6.87
N TYR A 13 5.73 -5.62 -6.10
CA TYR A 13 4.81 -5.06 -5.12
C TYR A 13 4.63 -3.56 -5.27
N LEU A 14 3.39 -3.12 -5.11
CA LEU A 14 3.00 -1.72 -4.94
C LEU A 14 2.58 -1.48 -3.49
N TYR A 15 3.17 -0.48 -2.85
CA TYR A 15 2.79 -0.02 -1.53
C TYR A 15 2.05 1.30 -1.64
N VAL A 16 0.88 1.38 -0.99
CA VAL A 16 0.01 2.57 -0.98
C VAL A 16 -0.16 3.04 0.46
N SER A 17 0.20 4.30 0.74
CA SER A 17 -0.05 4.89 2.05
C SER A 17 -1.41 5.59 2.07
N ASN A 18 -2.31 5.13 2.94
CA ASN A 18 -3.67 5.66 3.09
C ASN A 18 -3.76 6.56 4.32
N PHE A 19 -3.27 7.79 4.20
CA PHE A 19 -3.15 8.72 5.34
C PHE A 19 -4.47 8.94 6.09
N GLY A 20 -5.58 9.13 5.37
CA GLY A 20 -6.89 9.30 6.02
C GLY A 20 -7.43 8.04 6.70
N GLY A 21 -6.93 6.85 6.34
CA GLY A 21 -7.32 5.57 6.94
C GLY A 21 -6.34 5.05 7.98
N GLY A 22 -5.14 5.65 8.10
CA GLY A 22 -4.09 5.17 8.99
C GLY A 22 -3.53 3.81 8.59
N THR A 23 -3.50 3.46 7.30
CA THR A 23 -3.01 2.16 6.83
C THR A 23 -1.95 2.28 5.75
N VAL A 24 -1.13 1.24 5.62
CA VAL A 24 -0.33 0.96 4.43
C VAL A 24 -0.81 -0.36 3.84
N GLN A 25 -1.14 -0.35 2.56
CA GLN A 25 -1.57 -1.53 1.81
C GLN A 25 -0.46 -1.99 0.88
N GLN A 26 -0.29 -3.31 0.77
CA GLN A 26 0.62 -3.95 -0.18
C GLN A 26 -0.21 -4.70 -1.22
N TYR A 27 0.11 -4.44 -2.49
CA TYR A 27 -0.49 -5.11 -3.63
C TYR A 27 0.56 -5.91 -4.39
N ASP A 28 0.27 -7.15 -4.75
CA ASP A 28 0.97 -7.88 -5.80
C ASP A 28 0.59 -7.27 -7.16
N ILE A 29 1.61 -6.90 -7.94
CA ILE A 29 1.48 -6.27 -9.26
C ILE A 29 2.19 -7.08 -10.36
N ALA A 30 2.34 -8.40 -10.19
CA ALA A 30 2.85 -9.29 -11.23
C ALA A 30 2.04 -9.18 -12.54
N ASN A 31 0.73 -8.91 -12.44
CA ASN A 31 -0.09 -8.38 -13.52
C ASN A 31 -0.50 -6.93 -13.19
N PRO A 32 0.14 -5.91 -13.78
CA PRO A 32 -0.17 -4.50 -13.45
C PRO A 32 -1.59 -4.06 -13.79
N LEU A 33 -2.28 -4.77 -14.69
CA LEU A 33 -3.68 -4.49 -15.05
C LEU A 33 -4.68 -5.14 -14.07
N GLU A 34 -4.20 -6.00 -13.18
CA GLU A 34 -4.99 -6.67 -12.16
C GLU A 34 -4.25 -6.71 -10.81
N PRO A 35 -4.02 -5.57 -10.15
CA PRO A 35 -3.37 -5.53 -8.84
C PRO A 35 -4.17 -6.29 -7.77
N ARG A 36 -3.50 -7.08 -6.94
CA ARG A 36 -4.13 -7.89 -5.89
C ARG A 36 -3.67 -7.45 -4.52
N LEU A 37 -4.58 -7.06 -3.63
CA LEU A 37 -4.24 -6.77 -2.23
C LEU A 37 -3.73 -8.06 -1.57
N VAL A 38 -2.53 -8.03 -1.00
CA VAL A 38 -1.91 -9.17 -0.31
C VAL A 38 -1.69 -8.94 1.16
N ASP A 39 -1.53 -7.67 1.58
CA ASP A 39 -1.39 -7.33 3.00
C ASP A 39 -1.88 -5.90 3.28
N GLU A 40 -2.26 -5.67 4.54
CA GLU A 40 -2.59 -4.35 5.08
C GLU A 40 -2.11 -4.23 6.52
N VAL A 41 -1.35 -3.17 6.79
CA VAL A 41 -0.90 -2.85 8.14
C VAL A 41 -1.55 -1.57 8.61
N ALA A 42 -2.27 -1.66 9.74
CA ALA A 42 -2.74 -0.49 10.47
C ALA A 42 -1.56 0.18 11.18
N LEU A 43 -1.36 1.45 10.89
CA LEU A 43 -0.40 2.29 11.58
C LEU A 43 -1.09 2.87 12.81
N PRO A 44 -0.55 2.69 14.02
CA PRO A 44 -1.06 3.39 15.19
C PRO A 44 -0.91 4.88 14.93
N HIS A 45 -2.04 5.60 14.90
CA HIS A 45 -2.00 7.06 14.89
C HIS A 45 -1.36 7.51 16.20
N PRO A 46 -0.17 8.14 16.19
CA PRO A 46 0.54 8.44 17.43
C PRO A 46 -0.20 9.44 18.34
N ASN A 47 -1.25 10.10 17.85
CA ASN A 47 -1.91 11.23 18.50
C ASN A 47 -3.44 11.30 18.23
N MET A 48 -4.17 10.19 18.35
CA MET A 48 -5.64 10.26 18.54
C MET A 48 -6.01 9.98 19.99
#